data_AF-A0A1F9XJQ6-F1
#
_entry.id   AF-A0A1F9XJQ6-F1
#
_cell.length_a   1.000
_cell.length_b   1.000
_cell.length_c   1.000
_cell.angle_alpha   90.00
_cell.angle_beta   90.00
_cell.angle_gamma   90.00
#
_symmetry.space_group_name_H-M   'P 1'
#
loop_
_entity.id
_entity.type
_entity.pdbx_description
1 polymer ?
#
loop_
_entity_poly.entity_id
_entity_poly.type
_entity_poly.pdbx_seq_one_letter_code
_entity_poly.pdbx_strand_id
1 'polypeptide(L)'
;MTVHVHYEHRCAGCGAFFIPYEPGLACPKCAAPAAEAFDFISQAAASLRFNLQSYGGYLPPAWYVGSLGDHCLRLLFSAFEAWRTRPDPSESFDSALERKLGAMEWGDQLYMLGHVRDIARRVRDELQRTSM
;
A
#
# COMPACT_ATOMS: atom_id res chain seq x y z
N MET A 1 -0.65 6.14 19.21
CA MET A 1 -0.43 7.10 18.12
C MET A 1 -0.12 6.29 16.89
N THR A 2 -0.70 6.63 15.74
CA THR A 2 -0.49 5.93 14.47
C THR A 2 -0.13 6.97 13.41
N VAL A 3 0.71 6.61 12.44
CA VAL A 3 1.10 7.52 11.36
C VAL A 3 0.14 7.34 10.19
N HIS A 4 -0.83 8.25 10.09
CA HIS A 4 -1.80 8.28 9.00
C HIS A 4 -1.24 9.00 7.78
N VAL A 5 -1.68 8.59 6.59
CA VAL A 5 -1.38 9.27 5.34
C VAL A 5 -2.71 9.68 4.73
N HIS A 6 -3.08 10.94 4.97
CA HIS A 6 -4.35 11.47 4.50
C HIS A 6 -4.20 11.98 3.07
N TYR A 7 -4.69 11.20 2.10
CA TYR A 7 -4.64 11.57 0.69
C TYR A 7 -5.86 11.00 -0.04
N GLU A 8 -6.45 11.82 -0.91
CA GLU A 8 -7.68 11.56 -1.64
C GLU A 8 -7.52 12.02 -3.09
N HIS A 9 -7.15 11.10 -3.98
CA HIS A 9 -7.06 11.40 -5.40
C HIS A 9 -8.12 10.66 -6.18
N ARG A 10 -8.75 11.39 -7.12
CA ARG A 10 -9.72 10.88 -8.07
C ARG A 10 -9.25 11.15 -9.48
N CYS A 11 -9.24 10.11 -10.31
CA CYS A 11 -8.95 10.24 -11.72
C CYS A 11 -9.93 11.20 -12.41
N ALA A 12 -9.41 12.22 -13.09
CA ALA A 12 -10.24 13.15 -13.86
C ALA A 12 -11.00 12.48 -15.03
N GLY A 13 -10.49 11.38 -15.56
CA GLY A 13 -11.10 10.68 -16.71
C GLY A 13 -12.25 9.74 -16.35
N CYS A 14 -12.12 8.97 -15.27
CA CYS A 14 -13.11 7.94 -14.91
C CYS A 14 -13.63 8.01 -13.47
N GLY A 15 -13.18 8.99 -12.67
CA GLY A 15 -13.56 9.16 -11.27
C GLY A 15 -12.99 8.12 -10.30
N ALA A 16 -12.18 7.16 -10.78
CA ALA A 16 -11.59 6.13 -9.95
C ALA A 16 -10.63 6.71 -8.91
N PHE A 17 -10.69 6.19 -7.69
CA PHE A 17 -9.71 6.49 -6.66
C PHE A 17 -8.45 5.66 -6.88
N PHE A 18 -7.29 6.31 -6.85
CA PHE A 18 -5.97 5.66 -6.85
C PHE A 18 -4.91 6.66 -6.35
N ILE A 19 -3.72 6.17 -5.99
CA ILE A 19 -2.64 7.01 -5.49
C ILE A 19 -1.58 7.20 -6.57
N PRO A 20 -1.47 8.34 -7.26
CA PRO A 20 -0.37 8.62 -8.16
C PRO A 20 0.92 8.87 -7.37
N TYR A 21 1.72 7.82 -7.15
CA TYR A 21 2.93 7.91 -6.34
C TYR A 21 4.20 8.31 -7.13
N GLU A 22 4.11 8.43 -8.45
CA GLU A 22 5.18 8.89 -9.32
C GLU A 22 4.63 9.80 -10.44
N PRO A 23 5.40 10.78 -10.94
CA PRO A 23 4.95 11.68 -12.00
C PRO A 23 4.53 10.92 -13.26
N GLY A 24 3.35 11.26 -13.79
CA GLY A 24 2.82 10.63 -15.00
C GLY A 24 2.27 9.22 -14.81
N LEU A 25 2.13 8.73 -13.57
CA LEU A 25 1.52 7.43 -13.32
C LEU A 25 0.09 7.39 -13.89
N ALA A 26 -0.16 6.41 -14.75
CA ALA A 26 -1.45 6.25 -15.41
C ALA A 26 -2.49 5.70 -14.44
N CYS A 27 -3.73 6.18 -14.54
CA CYS A 27 -4.84 5.65 -13.77
C CYS A 27 -4.99 4.13 -14.02
N PRO A 28 -5.00 3.30 -12.98
CA PRO A 28 -5.07 1.85 -13.15
C PRO A 28 -6.39 1.36 -13.75
N LYS A 29 -7.44 2.20 -13.80
CA LYS A 29 -8.74 1.87 -14.39
C LYS A 29 -8.87 2.28 -15.85
N CYS A 30 -8.42 3.48 -16.23
CA CYS A 30 -8.66 4.02 -17.58
C CYS A 30 -7.40 4.51 -18.31
N ALA A 31 -6.22 4.31 -17.73
CA ALA A 31 -4.92 4.72 -18.26
C ALA A 31 -4.72 6.24 -18.45
N ALA A 32 -5.66 7.09 -18.03
CA ALA A 32 -5.48 8.54 -18.08
C ALA A 32 -4.31 8.98 -17.16
N PRO A 33 -3.42 9.88 -17.60
CA PRO A 33 -2.27 10.29 -16.81
C PRO A 33 -2.70 11.10 -15.58
N ALA A 34 -2.05 10.85 -14.44
CA ALA A 34 -2.19 11.70 -13.26
C ALA A 34 -1.46 13.04 -13.47
N ALA A 35 -2.12 14.14 -13.11
CA ALA A 35 -1.56 15.49 -13.23
C ALA A 35 -0.53 15.80 -12.12
N GLU A 36 -0.66 15.15 -10.97
CA GLU A 36 0.19 15.34 -9.80
C GLU A 36 0.67 14.00 -9.27
N ALA A 37 1.82 14.02 -8.59
CA ALA A 37 2.33 12.91 -7.83
C ALA A 37 2.32 13.24 -6.34
N PHE A 38 2.05 12.24 -5.51
CA PHE A 38 2.08 12.34 -4.06
C PHE A 38 3.12 11.37 -3.51
N ASP A 39 3.96 11.83 -2.57
CA ASP A 39 5.00 11.00 -1.94
C ASP A 39 4.39 9.99 -0.95
N PHE A 40 3.62 9.04 -1.48
CA PHE A 40 2.97 8.00 -0.70
C PHE A 40 3.96 6.94 -0.23
N ILE A 41 4.94 6.59 -1.07
CA ILE A 41 5.86 5.48 -0.80
C ILE A 41 6.66 5.74 0.47
N SER A 42 7.28 6.93 0.57
CA SER A 42 8.10 7.29 1.73
C SER A 42 7.26 7.37 3.01
N GLN A 43 6.05 7.95 2.92
CA GLN A 43 5.15 8.07 4.07
C GLN A 43 4.59 6.71 4.52
N ALA A 44 4.26 5.82 3.58
CA ALA A 44 3.80 4.47 3.88
C ALA A 44 4.90 3.62 4.51
N ALA A 45 6.14 3.73 4.02
CA ALA A 45 7.30 3.09 4.63
C ALA A 45 7.53 3.61 6.07
N ALA A 46 7.44 4.92 6.30
CA ALA A 46 7.54 5.50 7.63
C ALA A 46 6.45 4.98 8.58
N SER A 47 5.22 4.84 8.09
CA SER A 47 4.10 4.30 8.88
C SER A 47 4.27 2.82 9.24
N LEU A 48 4.65 1.97 8.28
CA LEU A 48 4.98 0.57 8.52
C LEU A 48 6.11 0.41 9.55
N ARG A 49 7.17 1.21 9.41
CA ARG A 49 8.31 1.18 10.34
C ARG A 49 7.88 1.60 11.75
N PHE A 50 7.10 2.67 11.85
CA PHE A 50 6.58 3.15 13.13
C PHE A 50 5.75 2.05 13.83
N ASN A 51 4.86 1.38 13.10
CA ASN A 51 4.05 0.30 13.66
C ASN A 51 4.92 -0.87 14.14
N LEU A 52 5.89 -1.29 13.32
CA LEU A 52 6.81 -2.38 13.67
C LEU A 52 7.59 -2.07 14.95
N GLN A 53 8.10 -0.83 15.07
CA GLN A 53 8.87 -0.39 16.24
C GLN A 53 8.01 -0.20 17.49
N SER A 54 6.78 0.28 17.33
CA SER A 54 5.89 0.61 18.46
C SER A 54 5.11 -0.60 18.97
N TYR A 55 4.79 -1.55 18.09
CA TYR A 55 3.84 -2.63 18.35
C TYR A 55 4.37 -4.03 18.05
N GLY A 56 5.60 -4.15 17.52
CA GLY A 56 6.20 -5.45 17.19
C GLY A 56 5.64 -6.12 15.93
N GLY A 57 4.81 -5.40 15.16
CA GLY A 57 4.20 -5.86 13.91
C GLY A 57 3.78 -4.70 13.02
N TYR A 58 3.52 -4.99 11.75
CA TYR A 58 3.13 -3.96 10.78
C TYR A 58 1.67 -3.52 10.93
N LEU A 59 0.84 -4.38 11.53
CA LEU A 59 -0.57 -4.10 11.81
C LEU A 59 -0.71 -3.50 13.22
N PRO A 60 -1.20 -2.26 13.37
CA PRO A 60 -1.39 -1.65 14.67
C PRO A 60 -2.65 -2.21 15.37
N PRO A 61 -2.75 -2.12 16.72
CA PRO A 61 -3.90 -2.63 17.46
C PRO A 61 -5.25 -1.98 17.11
N ALA A 62 -5.20 -0.72 16.66
CA ALA A 62 -6.36 0.02 16.19
C ALA A 62 -5.97 0.85 14.96
N TRP A 63 -6.85 0.86 13.95
CA TRP A 63 -6.65 1.65 12.74
C TRP A 63 -7.99 2.18 12.21
N TYR A 64 -8.10 3.50 12.12
CA TYR A 64 -9.24 4.16 11.48
C TYR A 64 -8.95 4.38 9.99
N VAL A 65 -9.93 4.05 9.14
CA VAL A 65 -9.86 4.34 7.70
C VAL A 65 -10.75 5.54 7.41
N GLY A 66 -10.12 6.71 7.28
CA GLY A 66 -10.80 7.97 6.97
C GLY A 66 -10.50 8.49 5.56
N SER A 67 -9.55 7.87 4.85
CA SER A 67 -9.15 8.27 3.51
C SER A 67 -8.70 7.10 2.63
N LEU A 68 -8.55 7.35 1.33
CA LEU A 68 -7.91 6.45 0.38
C LEU A 68 -6.49 6.07 0.84
N GLY A 69 -5.70 7.04 1.30
CA GLY A 69 -4.38 6.77 1.85
C GLY A 69 -4.42 5.82 3.06
N ASP A 70 -5.35 6.03 4.00
CA ASP A 70 -5.56 5.11 5.13
C ASP A 70 -6.02 3.72 4.71
N HIS A 71 -6.84 3.66 3.67
CA HIS A 71 -7.30 2.40 3.09
C HIS A 71 -6.13 1.63 2.50
N CYS A 72 -5.32 2.27 1.65
CA CYS A 72 -4.11 1.68 1.08
C CYS A 72 -3.12 1.26 2.17
N LEU A 73 -2.90 2.08 3.20
CA LEU A 73 -2.07 1.71 4.35
C LEU A 73 -2.56 0.43 5.03
N ARG A 74 -3.87 0.29 5.27
CA ARG A 74 -4.42 -0.93 5.88
C ARG A 74 -4.17 -2.17 5.04
N LEU A 75 -4.27 -2.07 3.70
CA LEU A 75 -3.93 -3.16 2.79
C LEU A 75 -2.44 -3.53 2.89
N LEU A 76 -1.56 -2.52 2.89
CA LEU A 76 -0.13 -2.71 3.03
C LEU A 76 0.24 -3.33 4.37
N PHE A 77 -0.31 -2.85 5.49
CA PHE A 77 -0.08 -3.43 6.81
C PHE A 77 -0.44 -4.91 6.82
N SER A 78 -1.58 -5.28 6.25
CA SER A 78 -2.01 -6.67 6.18
C SER A 78 -1.11 -7.53 5.30
N ALA A 79 -0.61 -7.01 4.18
CA ALA A 79 0.33 -7.70 3.29
C ALA A 79 1.70 -7.91 3.93
N PHE A 80 2.27 -6.86 4.51
CA PHE A 80 3.56 -6.93 5.18
C PHE A 80 3.51 -7.80 6.43
N GLU A 81 2.42 -7.75 7.19
CA GLU A 81 2.24 -8.62 8.36
C GLU A 81 2.10 -10.10 7.94
N ALA A 82 1.35 -10.38 6.87
CA ALA A 82 1.24 -11.74 6.32
C ALA A 82 2.57 -12.29 5.81
N TRP A 83 3.44 -11.44 5.25
CA TRP A 83 4.80 -11.83 4.88
C TRP A 83 5.70 -12.02 6.10
N ARG A 84 5.64 -11.12 7.09
CA ARG A 84 6.44 -11.19 8.33
C ARG A 84 6.14 -12.45 9.15
N THR A 85 4.87 -12.86 9.18
CA THR A 85 4.36 -13.99 9.97
C THR A 85 4.14 -15.25 9.15
N ARG A 86 4.69 -15.29 7.92
CA ARG A 86 4.51 -16.42 7.01
C ARG A 86 4.97 -17.75 7.64
N PRO A 87 4.23 -18.86 7.41
CA PRO A 87 4.63 -20.17 7.92
C PRO A 87 5.93 -20.69 7.30
N ASP A 88 6.15 -20.37 6.01
CA ASP A 88 7.32 -20.78 5.25
C ASP A 88 8.31 -19.60 5.14
N PRO A 89 9.44 -19.62 5.86
CA PRO A 89 10.44 -18.56 5.79
C PRO A 89 11.06 -18.37 4.40
N SER A 90 10.99 -19.39 3.53
CA SER A 90 11.50 -19.33 2.16
C SER A 90 10.53 -18.64 1.18
N GLU A 91 9.26 -18.46 1.56
CA GLU A 91 8.28 -17.75 0.73
C GLU A 91 8.75 -16.30 0.50
N SER A 92 8.84 -15.93 -0.78
CA SER A 92 9.25 -14.59 -1.20
C SER A 92 8.21 -13.54 -0.82
N PHE A 93 8.62 -12.27 -0.75
CA PHE A 93 7.67 -11.18 -0.54
C PHE A 93 6.59 -11.14 -1.61
N ASP A 94 6.97 -11.32 -2.88
CA ASP A 94 6.02 -11.31 -3.99
C ASP A 94 5.01 -12.45 -3.88
N SER A 95 5.46 -13.66 -3.54
CA SER A 95 4.56 -14.80 -3.31
C SER A 95 3.56 -14.57 -2.18
N ALA A 96 4.04 -14.04 -1.03
CA ALA A 96 3.19 -13.70 0.10
C ALA A 96 2.19 -12.58 -0.24
N LEU A 97 2.63 -11.59 -1.01
CA LEU A 97 1.81 -10.46 -1.49
C LEU A 97 0.70 -10.95 -2.41
N GLU A 98 1.02 -11.80 -3.39
CA GLU A 98 0.03 -12.39 -4.30
C GLU A 98 -0.99 -13.23 -3.56
N ARG A 99 -0.53 -14.10 -2.65
CA ARG A 99 -1.41 -14.91 -1.80
C ARG A 99 -2.36 -14.02 -0.97
N LYS A 100 -1.82 -12.95 -0.38
CA LYS A 100 -2.62 -12.06 0.47
C LYS A 100 -3.65 -11.26 -0.32
N LEU A 101 -3.23 -10.59 -1.40
CA LEU A 101 -4.09 -9.72 -2.19
C LEU A 101 -5.06 -10.53 -3.08
N GLY A 102 -4.62 -11.68 -3.58
CA GLY A 102 -5.45 -12.57 -4.41
C GLY A 102 -6.57 -13.28 -3.65
N ALA A 103 -6.45 -13.41 -2.33
CA ALA A 103 -7.49 -13.97 -1.47
C ALA A 103 -8.58 -12.95 -1.07
N MET A 104 -8.50 -11.70 -1.53
CA MET A 104 -9.45 -10.63 -1.19
C MET A 104 -10.56 -10.52 -2.23
N GLU A 105 -11.77 -10.19 -1.75
CA GLU A 105 -12.91 -9.84 -2.60
C GLU A 105 -12.84 -8.36 -2.99
N TRP A 106 -12.28 -8.07 -4.17
CA TRP A 106 -12.07 -6.69 -4.63
C TRP A 106 -13.31 -6.01 -5.20
N GLY A 107 -14.29 -6.76 -5.70
CA GLY A 107 -15.47 -6.22 -6.36
C GLY A 107 -15.14 -5.16 -7.42
N ASP A 108 -15.81 -4.02 -7.36
CA ASP A 108 -15.61 -2.89 -8.28
C ASP A 108 -14.23 -2.23 -8.17
N GLN A 109 -13.45 -2.55 -7.13
CA GLN A 109 -12.09 -2.06 -6.90
C GLN A 109 -11.01 -3.00 -7.43
N LEU A 110 -11.36 -4.02 -8.23
CA LEU A 110 -10.37 -4.95 -8.82
C LEU A 110 -9.25 -4.22 -9.58
N TYR A 111 -9.55 -3.07 -10.17
CA TYR A 111 -8.56 -2.22 -10.84
C TYR A 111 -7.41 -1.77 -9.91
N MET A 112 -7.63 -1.71 -8.58
CA MET A 112 -6.61 -1.34 -7.60
C MET A 112 -5.62 -2.46 -7.29
N LEU A 113 -5.92 -3.71 -7.61
CA LEU A 113 -5.08 -4.86 -7.22
C LEU A 113 -3.63 -4.70 -7.71
N GLY A 114 -3.45 -4.43 -9.00
CA GLY A 114 -2.12 -4.19 -9.59
C GLY A 114 -1.45 -2.96 -8.97
N HIS A 115 -2.22 -1.89 -8.78
CA HIS A 115 -1.74 -0.64 -8.19
C HIS A 115 -1.21 -0.82 -6.76
N VAL A 116 -1.96 -1.52 -5.90
CA VAL A 116 -1.57 -1.82 -4.51
C VAL A 116 -0.37 -2.74 -4.47
N ARG A 117 -0.28 -3.71 -5.39
CA ARG A 117 0.86 -4.61 -5.51
C ARG A 117 2.14 -3.83 -5.83
N ASP A 118 2.07 -2.91 -6.78
CA ASP A 118 3.23 -2.10 -7.18
C ASP A 118 3.64 -1.14 -6.06
N ILE A 119 2.68 -0.50 -5.39
CA ILE A 119 2.95 0.27 -4.17
C ILE A 119 3.67 -0.59 -3.13
N ALA A 120 3.19 -1.81 -2.85
CA ALA A 120 3.79 -2.68 -1.83
C ALA A 120 5.25 -3.01 -2.13
N ARG A 121 5.59 -3.25 -3.40
CA ARG A 121 6.98 -3.46 -3.85
C ARG A 121 7.84 -2.23 -3.62
N ARG A 122 7.38 -1.06 -4.08
CA ARG A 122 8.08 0.21 -3.90
C ARG A 122 8.32 0.53 -2.43
N VAL A 123 7.34 0.28 -1.57
CA VAL A 123 7.43 0.47 -0.12
C VAL A 123 8.42 -0.51 0.52
N ARG A 124 8.47 -1.77 0.07
CA ARG A 124 9.48 -2.74 0.54
C ARG A 124 10.89 -2.25 0.22
N ASP A 125 11.11 -1.82 -1.01
CA ASP A 125 12.41 -1.35 -1.46
C ASP A 125 12.84 -0.10 -0.65
N GLU A 126 11.89 0.81 -0.37
CA GLU A 126 12.12 1.98 0.47
C GLU A 126 12.44 1.62 1.94
N LEU A 127 11.78 0.62 2.50
CA LEU A 127 12.08 0.09 3.84
C LEU A 127 13.50 -0.49 3.91
N GLN A 128 13.95 -1.18 2.86
CA GLN A 128 15.29 -1.75 2.79
C GLN A 128 16.37 -0.65 2.70
N ARG A 129 16.13 0.37 1.88
CA ARG A 129 17.04 1.52 1.71
C ARG A 129 17.29 2.30 2.99
N THR A 130 16.29 2.38 3.85
CA THR A 130 16.30 3.18 5.09
C THR A 130 16.67 2.37 6.34
N SER A 131 16.90 1.06 6.17
CA SER A 131 17.40 0.17 7.23
C SER A 131 18.92 -0.06 7.16
N MET A 132 19.59 0.54 6.15
CA MET A 132 21.04 0.67 6.04
C MET A 132 21.48 2.00 6.66
#